data_AF-A0A4U0Q600-F1
#
_entry.id   AF-A0A4U0Q600-F1
#
_cell.length_a   1.000
_cell.length_b   1.000
_cell.length_c   1.000
_cell.angle_alpha   90.00
_cell.angle_beta   90.00
_cell.angle_gamma   90.00
#
_symmetry.space_group_name_H-M   'P 1'
#
loop_
_entity.id
_entity.type
_entity.pdbx_description
1 polymer ?
#
loop_
_entity_poly.entity_id
_entity_poly.type
_entity_poly.pdbx_seq_one_letter_code
_entity_poly.pdbx_strand_id
1 'polypeptide(L)'
;MPECYIEDGVVVCIACFTECFLFGKPLIGLAEDELISLLGQPDEIGESLWVSEERLQTPYEYFSFGIQIWFENEKTVSAFCNAED
;
A
#
# COMPACT_ATOMS: atom_id res chain seq x y z
N MET A 1 6.51 12.58 -2.69
CA MET A 1 5.86 12.77 -4.01
C MET A 1 5.47 11.39 -4.51
N PRO A 2 4.26 11.19 -5.07
CA PRO A 2 3.89 9.91 -5.66
C PRO A 2 4.73 9.60 -6.90
N GLU A 3 4.93 8.31 -7.18
CA GLU A 3 5.57 7.80 -8.38
C GLU A 3 4.52 7.10 -9.26
N CYS A 4 4.55 7.37 -10.57
CA CYS A 4 3.63 6.76 -11.53
C CYS A 4 4.38 5.75 -12.39
N TYR A 5 3.84 4.54 -12.48
CA TYR A 5 4.33 3.48 -13.38
C TYR A 5 3.42 3.45 -14.61
N ILE A 6 4.04 3.45 -15.80
CA ILE A 6 3.36 3.58 -17.08
C ILE A 6 3.79 2.42 -17.99
N GLU A 7 2.82 1.70 -18.53
CA GLU A 7 3.01 0.64 -19.53
C GLU A 7 2.16 0.97 -20.76
N ASP A 8 2.73 0.84 -21.95
CA ASP A 8 2.07 1.16 -23.24
C ASP A 8 1.36 2.53 -23.30
N GLY A 9 1.89 3.51 -22.55
CA GLY A 9 1.34 4.87 -22.47
C GLY A 9 0.16 5.03 -21.51
N VAL A 10 -0.15 4.01 -20.70
CA VAL A 10 -1.22 4.00 -19.70
C VAL A 10 -0.62 3.88 -18.30
N VAL A 11 -1.17 4.64 -17.33
CA VAL A 11 -0.77 4.50 -15.92
C VAL A 11 -1.31 3.18 -15.38
N VAL A 12 -0.43 2.29 -14.96
CA VAL A 12 -0.78 0.99 -14.37
C VAL A 12 -0.73 1.00 -12.85
N CYS A 13 0.07 1.89 -12.26
CA CYS A 13 0.18 2.02 -10.81
C CYS A 13 0.60 3.43 -10.39
N ILE A 14 0.08 3.90 -9.26
CA ILE A 14 0.57 5.07 -8.55
C ILE A 14 1.04 4.64 -7.16
N ALA A 15 2.33 4.76 -6.89
CA ALA A 15 2.92 4.47 -5.58
C ALA A 15 3.09 5.73 -4.74
N CYS A 16 2.63 5.68 -3.49
CA CYS A 16 2.72 6.75 -2.51
C CYS A 16 3.58 6.32 -1.32
N PHE A 17 4.67 7.03 -1.05
CA PHE A 17 5.63 6.71 0.03
C PHE A 17 5.61 7.69 1.22
N THR A 18 4.83 8.78 1.11
CA THR A 18 4.87 9.89 2.07
C THR A 18 3.48 10.30 2.50
N GLU A 19 2.60 10.60 1.54
CA GLU A 19 1.23 10.98 1.80
C GLU A 19 0.30 10.21 0.85
N CYS A 20 -0.70 9.54 1.42
CA CYS A 20 -1.79 8.90 0.70
C CYS A 20 -3.02 8.98 1.60
N PHE A 21 -4.17 9.39 1.06
CA PHE A 21 -5.38 9.58 1.83
C PHE A 21 -6.55 8.82 1.22
N LEU A 22 -7.30 8.13 2.06
CA LEU A 22 -8.55 7.48 1.70
C LEU A 22 -9.61 7.83 2.74
N PHE A 23 -10.81 8.21 2.31
CA PHE A 23 -11.88 8.72 3.18
C PHE A 23 -11.45 9.87 4.11
N GLY A 24 -10.51 10.71 3.65
CA GLY A 24 -9.98 11.82 4.44
C GLY A 24 -9.05 11.40 5.59
N LYS A 25 -8.60 10.15 5.63
CA LYS A 25 -7.65 9.62 6.61
C LYS A 25 -6.32 9.27 5.94
N PRO A 26 -5.18 9.55 6.59
CA PRO A 26 -3.88 9.15 6.06
C PRO A 26 -3.76 7.62 6.11
N LEU A 27 -3.20 7.03 5.05
CA LEU A 27 -2.91 5.60 5.00
C LEU A 27 -1.47 5.27 5.41
N ILE A 28 -0.56 6.25 5.43
CA ILE A 28 0.85 6.05 5.75
C ILE A 28 1.09 6.31 7.24
N GLY A 29 1.81 5.42 7.90
CA GLY A 29 2.15 5.49 9.32
C GLY A 29 1.10 4.89 10.27
N LEU A 30 -0.02 4.38 9.76
CA LEU A 30 -1.01 3.65 10.54
C LEU A 30 -0.46 2.31 11.04
N ALA A 31 -0.81 1.96 12.27
CA ALA A 31 -0.68 0.60 12.77
C ALA A 31 -1.68 -0.35 12.08
N GLU A 32 -1.46 -1.66 12.22
CA GLU A 32 -2.30 -2.68 11.56
C GLU A 32 -3.76 -2.61 12.02
N ASP A 33 -4.02 -2.44 13.31
CA ASP A 33 -5.37 -2.34 13.88
C ASP A 33 -6.10 -1.06 13.44
N GLU A 34 -5.39 0.05 13.31
CA GLU A 34 -5.92 1.30 12.74
C GLU A 34 -6.30 1.14 11.27
N LEU A 35 -5.45 0.46 10.48
CA LEU A 35 -5.73 0.19 9.08
C LEU A 35 -6.93 -0.75 8.93
N ILE A 36 -6.99 -1.82 9.73
CA ILE A 36 -8.10 -2.76 9.74
C ILE A 36 -9.41 -2.08 10.15
N SER A 37 -9.36 -1.14 11.09
CA SER A 37 -10.53 -0.36 11.49
C SER A 37 -11.04 0.55 10.36
N LEU A 38 -10.15 0.99 9.46
CA LEU A 38 -10.48 1.87 8.35
C LEU A 38 -10.94 1.12 7.10
N LEU A 39 -10.24 0.04 6.73
CA LEU A 39 -10.42 -0.67 5.45
C LEU A 39 -11.06 -2.05 5.61
N GLY A 40 -11.13 -2.59 6.83
CA GLY A 40 -11.48 -3.98 7.07
C GLY A 40 -10.25 -4.89 7.02
N GLN A 41 -10.48 -6.20 7.00
CA GLN A 41 -9.39 -7.17 6.85
C GLN A 41 -8.82 -7.11 5.42
N PRO A 42 -7.51 -7.30 5.23
CA PRO A 42 -6.94 -7.47 3.90
C PRO A 42 -7.54 -8.70 3.22
N ASP A 43 -7.72 -8.63 1.91
CA ASP A 43 -8.17 -9.77 1.10
C ASP A 43 -7.06 -10.83 1.00
N GLU A 44 -5.81 -10.38 0.92
CA GLU A 44 -4.61 -11.24 0.87
C GLU A 44 -3.44 -10.57 1.61
N ILE A 45 -2.62 -11.36 2.31
CA ILE A 45 -1.33 -10.92 2.84
C ILE A 45 -0.26 -11.70 2.09
N GLY A 46 0.53 -10.99 1.30
CA GLY A 46 1.57 -11.60 0.47
C GLY A 46 2.85 -11.92 1.24
N GLU A 47 3.83 -12.47 0.53
CA GLU A 47 5.13 -12.80 1.11
C GLU A 47 5.93 -11.54 1.48
N SER A 48 6.68 -11.62 2.58
CA SER A 48 7.54 -10.51 2.99
C SER A 48 8.78 -10.43 2.11
N LEU A 49 9.10 -9.22 1.63
CA LEU A 49 10.21 -8.94 0.73
C LEU A 49 11.22 -7.99 1.37
N TRP A 50 12.50 -8.28 1.19
CA TRP A 50 13.59 -7.37 1.55
C TRP A 50 13.72 -6.28 0.49
N VAL A 51 13.37 -5.04 0.83
CA VAL A 51 13.53 -3.86 -0.06
C VAL A 51 14.90 -3.20 0.10
N SER A 52 15.60 -3.48 1.20
CA SER A 52 17.03 -3.22 1.41
C SER A 52 17.59 -4.18 2.47
N GLU A 53 18.90 -4.11 2.78
CA GLU A 53 19.57 -5.00 3.75
C GLU A 53 18.92 -5.01 5.15
N GLU A 54 18.25 -3.93 5.53
CA GLU A 54 17.65 -3.76 6.87
C GLU A 54 16.13 -3.55 6.83
N ARG A 55 15.52 -3.57 5.63
CA ARG A 55 14.11 -3.23 5.44
C ARG A 55 13.35 -4.41 4.86
N LEU A 56 12.58 -5.07 5.72
CA LEU A 56 11.65 -6.13 5.36
C LEU A 56 10.24 -5.54 5.31
N GLN A 57 9.54 -5.72 4.19
CA GLN A 57 8.17 -5.24 4.03
C GLN A 57 7.22 -6.35 3.65
N THR A 58 5.97 -6.28 4.14
CA THR A 58 4.92 -7.25 3.85
C THR A 58 3.76 -6.56 3.14
N PRO A 59 3.32 -7.04 1.96
CA PRO A 59 2.20 -6.46 1.23
C PRO A 59 0.85 -7.00 1.73
N TYR A 60 -0.12 -6.10 1.86
CA TYR A 60 -1.50 -6.34 2.26
C TYR A 60 -2.40 -5.86 1.13
N GLU A 61 -3.12 -6.77 0.50
CA GLU A 61 -3.98 -6.50 -0.63
C GLU A 61 -5.39 -6.15 -0.20
N TYR A 62 -5.96 -5.14 -0.83
CA TYR A 62 -7.35 -4.75 -0.69
C TYR A 62 -7.96 -4.55 -2.08
N PHE A 63 -8.40 -5.65 -2.69
CA PHE A 63 -8.89 -5.69 -4.08
C PHE A 63 -10.11 -4.78 -4.27
N SER A 64 -11.01 -4.74 -3.29
CA SER A 64 -12.20 -3.86 -3.36
C SER A 64 -11.86 -2.36 -3.43
N PHE A 65 -10.64 -1.98 -3.07
CA PHE A 65 -10.14 -0.61 -3.16
C PHE A 65 -9.12 -0.42 -4.29
N GLY A 66 -8.68 -1.48 -4.96
CA GLY A 66 -7.57 -1.44 -5.93
C GLY A 66 -6.25 -0.99 -5.30
N ILE A 67 -6.01 -1.32 -4.02
CA ILE A 67 -4.85 -0.83 -3.26
C ILE A 67 -4.09 -1.99 -2.62
N GLN A 68 -2.76 -1.96 -2.77
CA GLN A 68 -1.81 -2.76 -2.00
C GLN A 68 -1.10 -1.86 -0.98
N ILE A 69 -1.17 -2.20 0.30
CA ILE A 69 -0.51 -1.48 1.39
C ILE A 69 0.72 -2.27 1.85
N TRP A 70 1.87 -1.60 1.99
CA TRP A 70 3.08 -2.23 2.51
C TRP A 70 3.30 -1.88 3.97
N PHE A 71 3.56 -2.91 4.78
CA PHE A 71 3.92 -2.80 6.20
C PHE A 71 5.40 -3.01 6.42
N GLU A 72 5.98 -2.22 7.33
CA GLU A 72 7.35 -2.36 7.84
C GLU A 72 7.34 -1.94 9.31
N ASN A 73 7.91 -2.75 10.22
CA ASN A 73 7.97 -2.43 11.65
C ASN A 73 6.60 -2.02 12.24
N GLU A 74 5.58 -2.84 12.02
CA GLU A 74 4.20 -2.67 12.56
C GLU A 74 3.44 -1.45 12.03
N LYS A 75 3.96 -0.75 11.02
CA LYS A 75 3.29 0.40 10.42
C LYS A 75 3.28 0.34 8.90
N THR A 76 2.27 0.96 8.32
CA THR A 76 2.18 1.23 6.89
C THR A 76 3.28 2.20 6.44
N VAL A 77 3.98 1.86 5.36
CA VAL A 77 5.09 2.68 4.81
C VAL A 77 4.87 3.12 3.37
N SER A 78 4.05 2.40 2.61
CA SER A 78 3.68 2.80 1.25
C SER A 78 2.32 2.22 0.87
N ALA A 79 1.70 2.87 -0.11
CA ALA A 79 0.45 2.45 -0.73
C ALA A 79 0.60 2.46 -2.25
N PHE A 80 0.23 1.37 -2.90
CA PHE A 80 0.29 1.19 -4.34
C PHE A 80 -1.15 1.10 -4.84
N CYS A 81 -1.56 2.08 -5.65
CA CYS A 81 -2.89 2.14 -6.23
C CYS A 81 -2.80 1.55 -7.64
N ASN A 82 -3.25 0.32 -7.80
CA ASN A 82 -3.17 -0.41 -9.06
C ASN A 82 -4.37 -0.05 -9.94
N ALA A 83 -4.12 0.15 -11.23
CA ALA A 83 -5.17 0.46 -12.20
C ALA A 83 -5.87 -0.79 -12.74
N GLU A 84 -5.33 -1.98 -12.45
CA GLU A 84 -5.92 -3.25 -12.88
C GLU A 84 -6.98 -3.73 -11.87
N ASP A 85 -8.23 -3.70 -12.34
CA ASP A 85 -9.36 -4.57 -11.97
C ASP A 85 -10.05 -5.04 -13.26
#